data_AF-A0AAV3W2A1-F1
#
_entry.id   AF-A0AAV3W2A1-F1
#
_cell.length_a   1.000
_cell.length_b   1.000
_cell.length_c   1.000
_cell.angle_alpha   90.00
_cell.angle_beta   90.00
_cell.angle_gamma   90.00
#
_symmetry.space_group_name_H-M   'P 1'
#
loop_
_entity.id
_entity.type
_entity.pdbx_description
1 polymer ?
#
loop_
_entity_poly.entity_id
_entity_poly.type
_entity_poly.pdbx_seq_one_letter_code
_entity_poly.pdbx_strand_id
1 'polypeptide(L)'
;MNWLGILPILMGIIHLIYSIWCKDKITYYNKRFARKTEMTIIKPREFFRMQLKFAILNSVYLAVAGIVIITFNISNIFVILSIGGFHFINLILVIQSKMKGYTYYE
;
A
#
# COMPACT_ATOMS: atom_id res chain seq x y z
N MET A 1 -0.53 8.73 26.15
CA MET A 1 -1.24 8.55 24.87
C MET A 1 -0.22 8.72 23.77
N ASN A 2 -0.02 7.70 22.94
CA ASN A 2 1.03 7.75 21.94
C ASN A 2 0.56 8.54 20.72
N TRP A 3 0.78 9.86 20.76
CA TRP A 3 0.37 10.78 19.70
C TRP A 3 1.03 10.49 18.35
N LEU A 4 2.19 9.81 18.31
CA LEU A 4 2.84 9.43 17.05
C LEU A 4 2.04 8.39 16.26
N GLY A 5 1.11 7.68 16.90
CA GLY A 5 0.14 6.80 16.21
C GLY A 5 -0.81 7.55 15.25
N ILE A 6 -0.86 8.89 15.30
CA ILE A 6 -1.60 9.69 14.32
C ILE A 6 -0.95 9.64 12.93
N LEU A 7 0.36 9.40 12.85
CA LEU A 7 1.10 9.37 11.58
C LEU A 7 0.63 8.24 10.66
N PRO A 8 0.52 6.96 11.11
CA PRO A 8 -0.10 5.90 10.31
C PRO A 8 -1.52 6.23 9.85
N ILE A 9 -2.35 6.84 10.72
CA ILE A 9 -3.73 7.20 10.36
C ILE A 9 -3.74 8.21 9.21
N LEU A 10 -2.98 9.31 9.35
CA LEU A 10 -2.86 10.33 8.30
C LEU A 10 -2.31 9.74 7.01
N MET A 11 -1.27 8.91 7.10
CA MET A 11 -0.68 8.23 5.94
C MET A 11 -1.70 7.32 5.25
N GLY A 12 -2.50 6.56 6.00
CA GLY A 12 -3.56 5.71 5.46
C GLY A 12 -4.64 6.50 4.72
N ILE A 13 -5.09 7.62 5.30
CA ILE A 13 -6.10 8.51 4.69
C ILE A 13 -5.55 9.15 3.41
N ILE A 14 -4.36 9.77 3.48
CA ILE A 14 -3.72 10.42 2.32
C ILE A 14 -3.50 9.40 1.21
N HIS A 15 -3.01 8.21 1.55
CA HIS A 15 -2.81 7.12 0.60
C HIS A 15 -4.11 6.67 -0.06
N LEU A 16 -5.22 6.62 0.69
CA LEU A 16 -6.53 6.25 0.16
C LEU A 16 -7.02 7.27 -0.86
N ILE A 17 -6.97 8.56 -0.51
CA ILE A 17 -7.34 9.67 -1.39
C ILE A 17 -6.51 9.62 -2.68
N TYR A 18 -5.18 9.49 -2.54
CA TYR A 18 -4.27 9.37 -3.66
C TYR A 18 -4.63 8.19 -4.58
N SER A 19 -4.95 7.04 -3.99
CA SER A 19 -5.26 5.81 -4.74
C SER A 19 -6.59 5.89 -5.49
N ILE A 20 -7.58 6.58 -4.93
CA ILE A 20 -8.86 6.85 -5.62
C ILE A 20 -8.65 7.83 -6.77
N TRP A 21 -7.87 8.90 -6.57
CA TRP A 21 -7.59 9.88 -7.62
C TRP A 21 -6.76 9.29 -8.76
N CYS A 22 -5.83 8.39 -8.44
CA CYS A 22 -4.96 7.72 -9.40
C CYS A 22 -5.43 6.31 -9.77
N LYS A 23 -6.72 5.99 -9.64
CA LYS A 23 -7.24 4.61 -9.81
C LYS A 23 -6.92 3.99 -11.17
N ASP A 24 -6.83 4.80 -12.23
CA ASP A 24 -6.55 4.36 -13.61
C ASP A 24 -5.08 4.57 -14.01
N LYS A 25 -4.21 4.87 -13.03
CA LYS A 25 -2.78 5.12 -13.24
C LYS A 25 -1.95 4.17 -12.37
N ILE A 26 -0.75 3.86 -12.82
CA ILE A 26 0.23 3.13 -11.98
C ILE A 26 0.58 4.05 -10.81
N THR A 27 0.42 3.56 -9.58
CA THR A 27 0.81 4.31 -8.39
C THR A 27 2.31 4.59 -8.41
N TYR A 28 2.76 5.66 -7.75
CA TYR A 28 4.18 5.98 -7.64
C TYR A 28 5.03 4.79 -7.15
N TYR A 29 4.50 4.00 -6.20
CA TYR A 29 5.15 2.80 -5.68
C TYR A 29 5.42 1.77 -6.78
N ASN A 30 4.38 1.37 -7.51
CA ASN A 30 4.49 0.40 -8.59
C ASN A 30 5.29 0.94 -9.76
N LYS A 31 5.28 2.26 -9.99
CA LYS A 31 6.13 2.91 -11.00
C LYS A 31 7.61 2.79 -10.66
N ARG A 32 7.99 2.94 -9.39
CA ARG A 32 9.37 2.75 -8.93
C ARG A 32 9.80 1.29 -9.06
N PHE A 33 8.94 0.36 -8.66
CA PHE A 33 9.19 -1.08 -8.85
C PHE A 33 9.35 -1.41 -10.34
N ALA A 34 8.42 -0.93 -11.17
CA ALA A 34 8.41 -1.20 -12.60
C ALA A 34 9.67 -0.73 -13.33
N ARG A 35 10.23 0.43 -12.95
CA ARG A 35 11.53 0.88 -13.49
C ARG A 35 12.69 -0.01 -13.05
N LYS A 36 12.63 -0.59 -11.85
CA LYS A 36 13.72 -1.41 -11.30
C LYS A 36 13.72 -2.82 -11.86
N THR A 37 12.55 -3.36 -12.21
CA THR A 37 12.38 -4.75 -12.63
C THR A 37 11.81 -4.87 -14.05
N GLU A 38 11.84 -3.80 -14.83
CA GLU A 38 11.29 -3.75 -16.21
C GLU A 38 9.85 -4.30 -16.32
N MET A 39 9.03 -3.98 -15.32
CA MET A 39 7.68 -4.53 -15.21
C MET A 39 6.79 -3.99 -16.34
N THR A 40 6.28 -4.92 -17.14
CA THR A 40 5.31 -4.65 -18.19
C THR A 40 3.91 -5.04 -17.74
N ILE A 41 2.94 -4.14 -17.89
CA ILE A 41 1.53 -4.43 -17.58
C ILE A 41 0.87 -5.05 -18.80
N ILE A 42 0.49 -6.32 -18.68
CA ILE A 42 -0.17 -7.08 -19.76
C ILE A 42 -1.68 -6.79 -19.76
N LYS A 43 -2.30 -6.79 -18.56
CA LYS A 43 -3.75 -6.62 -18.38
C LYS A 43 -4.04 -5.40 -17.50
N PRO A 44 -4.09 -4.19 -18.09
CA PRO A 44 -4.11 -2.95 -17.32
C PRO A 44 -5.38 -2.76 -16.49
N ARG A 45 -6.55 -3.13 -17.04
CA ARG A 45 -7.82 -2.98 -16.31
C ARG A 45 -7.85 -3.85 -15.05
N GLU A 46 -7.42 -5.09 -15.16
CA GLU A 46 -7.34 -6.07 -14.08
C GLU A 46 -6.28 -5.65 -13.05
N PHE A 47 -5.12 -5.20 -13.52
CA PHE A 47 -4.07 -4.67 -12.67
C PHE A 47 -4.54 -3.46 -11.87
N PHE A 48 -5.15 -2.45 -12.50
CA PHE A 48 -5.61 -1.24 -11.82
C PHE A 48 -6.72 -1.52 -10.81
N ARG A 49 -7.68 -2.41 -11.13
CA ARG A 49 -8.70 -2.86 -10.16
C ARG A 49 -8.06 -3.55 -8.97
N MET A 50 -7.03 -4.38 -9.20
CA MET A 50 -6.33 -5.07 -8.13
C MET A 50 -5.47 -4.12 -7.29
N GLN A 51 -4.76 -3.18 -7.94
CA GLN A 51 -3.99 -2.13 -7.29
C GLN A 51 -4.88 -1.30 -6.37
N LEU A 52 -6.07 -0.91 -6.82
CA LEU A 52 -7.02 -0.15 -5.99
C LEU A 52 -7.50 -0.97 -4.78
N LYS A 53 -7.82 -2.27 -4.96
CA LYS A 53 -8.21 -3.15 -3.84
C LYS A 53 -7.11 -3.27 -2.79
N PHE A 54 -5.86 -3.49 -3.22
CA PHE A 54 -4.72 -3.54 -2.33
C PHE A 54 -4.46 -2.18 -1.66
N ALA A 55 -4.66 -1.08 -2.38
CA ALA A 55 -4.48 0.23 -1.81
C ALA A 55 -5.50 0.54 -0.70
N ILE A 56 -6.77 0.16 -0.89
CA ILE A 56 -7.81 0.24 0.13
C ILE A 56 -7.43 -0.61 1.34
N LEU A 57 -7.02 -1.86 1.12
CA LEU A 57 -6.57 -2.76 2.20
C LEU A 57 -5.41 -2.14 2.99
N ASN A 58 -4.43 -1.57 2.28
CA ASN A 58 -3.25 -0.97 2.88
C ASN A 58 -3.59 0.29 3.70
N SER A 59 -4.49 1.13 3.19
CA SER A 59 -5.01 2.30 3.90
C SER A 59 -5.78 1.93 5.15
N VAL A 60 -6.65 0.91 5.08
CA VAL A 60 -7.39 0.39 6.25
C VAL A 60 -6.43 -0.17 7.28
N TYR A 61 -5.43 -0.95 6.85
CA TYR A 61 -4.38 -1.48 7.73
C TYR A 61 -3.67 -0.37 8.51
N LEU A 62 -3.21 0.69 7.82
CA LEU A 62 -2.52 1.81 8.47
C LEU A 62 -3.41 2.56 9.47
N ALA A 63 -4.69 2.80 9.11
CA ALA A 63 -5.64 3.46 10.00
C ALA A 63 -5.89 2.63 11.27
N VAL A 64 -6.14 1.32 11.12
CA VAL A 64 -6.33 0.41 12.26
C VAL A 64 -5.07 0.34 13.12
N ALA A 65 -3.90 0.20 12.51
CA ALA A 65 -2.62 0.17 13.23
C ALA A 65 -2.41 1.43 14.06
N GLY A 66 -2.66 2.61 13.50
CA GLY A 66 -2.52 3.87 14.22
C GLY A 66 -3.55 4.03 15.36
N ILE A 67 -4.81 3.64 15.15
CA ILE A 67 -5.82 3.62 16.21
C ILE A 67 -5.37 2.74 17.37
N VAL A 68 -4.93 1.51 17.07
CA VAL A 68 -4.44 0.56 18.08
C VAL A 68 -3.24 1.14 18.85
N ILE A 69 -2.28 1.77 18.18
CA ILE A 69 -1.12 2.40 18.82
C ILE A 69 -1.54 3.50 19.78
N ILE A 70 -2.49 4.36 19.38
CA ILE A 70 -2.98 5.46 20.23
C ILE A 70 -3.75 4.91 21.43
N THR A 71 -4.75 4.05 21.18
CA THR A 71 -5.68 3.54 22.19
C THR A 71 -4.97 2.73 23.26
N PHE A 72 -4.04 1.87 22.87
CA PHE A 72 -3.31 1.01 23.81
C PHE A 72 -1.96 1.61 24.25
N ASN A 73 -1.64 2.85 23.83
CA ASN A 73 -0.40 3.55 24.16
C ASN A 73 0.86 2.69 23.88
N ILE A 74 0.85 1.97 22.76
CA ILE A 74 1.90 1.00 22.39
C ILE A 74 3.20 1.74 22.06
N SER A 75 4.35 1.09 22.23
CA SER A 75 5.66 1.64 21.89
C SER A 75 5.74 2.21 20.46
N ASN A 76 6.49 3.30 20.30
CA ASN A 76 6.74 3.99 19.02
C ASN A 76 7.35 3.07 17.95
N ILE A 77 7.99 1.97 18.33
CA ILE A 77 8.52 1.00 17.37
C ILE A 77 7.43 0.43 16.46
N PHE A 78 6.18 0.36 16.94
CA PHE A 78 5.04 -0.12 16.16
C PHE A 78 4.63 0.86 15.04
N VAL A 79 4.93 2.15 15.19
CA VAL A 79 4.78 3.12 14.09
C VAL A 79 5.73 2.74 12.95
N ILE A 80 6.99 2.44 13.25
CA ILE A 80 7.97 1.99 12.25
C ILE A 80 7.54 0.65 11.63
N LEU A 81 7.08 -0.30 12.43
CA LEU A 81 6.59 -1.58 11.94
C LEU A 81 5.38 -1.42 11.01
N SER A 82 4.48 -0.48 11.27
CA SER A 82 3.35 -0.19 10.38
C SER A 82 3.78 0.29 8.99
N ILE A 83 4.87 1.05 8.91
CA ILE A 83 5.47 1.43 7.62
C ILE A 83 6.03 0.19 6.91
N GLY A 84 6.68 -0.71 7.66
CA GLY A 84 7.12 -2.01 7.13
C GLY A 84 5.97 -2.86 6.57
N GLY A 85 4.87 -2.96 7.31
CA GLY A 85 3.65 -3.64 6.88
C GLY A 85 3.05 -3.02 5.61
N PHE A 86 3.09 -1.69 5.50
CA PHE A 86 2.65 -0.99 4.28
C PHE A 86 3.43 -1.43 3.04
N HIS A 87 4.76 -1.52 3.15
CA HIS A 87 5.62 -2.01 2.08
C HIS A 87 5.35 -3.49 1.75
N PHE A 88 5.12 -4.31 2.77
CA PHE A 88 4.82 -5.72 2.62
C PHE A 88 3.51 -5.96 1.84
N ILE A 89 2.44 -5.23 2.16
CA ILE A 89 1.16 -5.31 1.42
C ILE A 89 1.35 -4.95 -0.06
N ASN A 90 2.14 -3.91 -0.35
CA ASN A 90 2.44 -3.53 -1.73
C ASN A 90 3.32 -4.56 -2.46
N LEU A 91 4.21 -5.27 -1.75
CA LEU A 91 4.97 -6.38 -2.33
C LEU A 91 4.05 -7.55 -2.71
N ILE A 92 3.07 -7.88 -1.86
CA ILE A 92 2.07 -8.92 -2.16
C ILE A 92 1.28 -8.57 -3.41
N LEU A 93 0.89 -7.30 -3.59
CA LEU A 93 0.23 -6.84 -4.82
C LEU A 93 1.05 -7.20 -6.06
N VAL A 94 2.34 -6.90 -6.06
CA VAL A 94 3.26 -7.16 -7.18
C VAL A 94 3.36 -8.66 -7.45
N ILE A 95 3.60 -9.48 -6.42
CA ILE A 95 3.70 -10.94 -6.55
C ILE A 95 2.40 -11.52 -7.11
N GLN A 96 1.26 -11.17 -6.51
CA GLN A 96 -0.03 -11.68 -6.97
C GLN A 96 -0.38 -11.19 -8.38
N SER A 97 0.04 -9.98 -8.78
CA SER A 97 -0.18 -9.47 -10.13
C SER A 97 0.60 -10.26 -11.19
N LYS A 98 1.81 -10.73 -10.88
CA LYS A 98 2.59 -11.66 -11.72
C LYS A 98 1.94 -13.04 -11.77
N MET A 99 1.57 -13.60 -10.62
CA MET A 99 0.90 -14.91 -10.55
C MET A 99 -0.40 -14.97 -11.36
N LYS A 100 -1.15 -13.86 -11.40
CA LYS A 100 -2.40 -13.76 -12.18
C LYS A 100 -2.18 -13.39 -13.66
N GLY A 101 -0.92 -13.22 -14.09
CA GLY A 101 -0.57 -12.83 -15.45
C GLY A 101 -1.03 -11.43 -15.83
N TYR A 102 -1.23 -10.54 -14.86
CA TYR A 102 -1.57 -9.14 -15.13
C TYR A 102 -0.33 -8.34 -15.52
N THR A 103 0.83 -8.81 -15.08
CA THR A 103 2.10 -8.13 -15.20
C THR A 103 3.20 -9.14 -15.47
N TYR A 104 4.21 -8.76 -16.24
CA TYR A 104 5.42 -9.52 -16.49
C TYR A 104 6.63 -8.71 -16.04
N TYR A 105 7.59 -9.38 -15.41
CA TYR A 105 8.92 -8.87 -15.09
C TYR A 105 9.84 -10.07 -14.98
N GLU A 106 11.10 -9.90 -15.37
CA GLU A 106 12.13 -10.93 -15.21
C GLU A 106 12.42 -11.22 -13.73
#